data_AF-A0A846MA85-F1
#
_entry.id   AF-A0A846MA85-F1
#
_cell.length_a   1.000
_cell.length_b   1.000
_cell.length_c   1.000
_cell.angle_alpha   90.00
_cell.angle_beta   90.00
_cell.angle_gamma   90.00
#
_symmetry.space_group_name_H-M   'P 1'
#
loop_
_entity.id
_entity.type
_entity.pdbx_description
1 polymer ?
#
loop_
_entity_poly.entity_id
_entity_poly.type
_entity_poly.pdbx_seq_one_letter_code
_entity_poly.pdbx_strand_id
1 'polypeptide(L)'
;MKTWIFAMFSVSVLCLLIYFAIGQTNYAFADNGKTKIHGHYEKHEKQEERGGKATKEGGKLLGWGAVSVALSAGALFPLRRNAKFIMKTFPNVKQFFVLLLKLLTKWHMLIGAVAFTFAAAHGILMYVSKGELEIREYLGIIATALMGTAAIFGTVLSKNKASSPIRSVHIGLLFAAGVFIVFHIL
;
A
#
# COMPACT_ATOMS: atom_id res chain seq x y z
N MET A 1 22.59 -3.28 26.77
CA MET A 1 21.38 -4.13 26.62
C MET A 1 21.60 -5.09 25.44
N LYS A 2 21.13 -6.35 25.54
CA LYS A 2 21.53 -7.43 24.63
C LYS A 2 21.04 -7.21 23.19
N THR A 3 21.93 -7.44 22.21
CA THR A 3 21.65 -7.41 20.75
C THR A 3 20.46 -8.29 20.34
N TRP A 4 20.26 -9.39 21.07
CA TRP A 4 19.11 -10.28 20.97
C TRP A 4 17.75 -9.57 21.07
N ILE A 5 17.63 -8.49 21.88
CA ILE A 5 16.38 -7.73 22.02
C ILE A 5 16.01 -7.05 20.70
N PHE A 6 16.98 -6.48 19.98
CA PHE A 6 16.72 -5.85 18.68
C PHE A 6 16.47 -6.87 17.57
N ALA A 7 17.13 -8.04 17.61
CA ALA A 7 16.84 -9.14 16.68
C ALA A 7 15.42 -9.70 16.90
N MET A 8 15.03 -9.93 18.16
CA MET A 8 13.67 -10.30 18.51
C MET A 8 12.67 -9.19 18.17
N PHE A 9 13.04 -7.91 18.27
CA PHE A 9 12.17 -6.81 17.84
C PHE A 9 12.00 -6.76 16.31
N SER A 10 13.07 -6.94 15.51
CA SER A 10 12.92 -6.98 14.04
C SER A 10 12.19 -8.22 13.54
N VAL A 11 12.42 -9.37 14.18
CA VAL A 11 11.65 -10.59 13.90
C VAL A 11 10.21 -10.43 14.38
N SER A 12 9.96 -9.81 15.52
CA SER A 12 8.61 -9.49 16.01
C SER A 12 7.88 -8.53 15.07
N VAL A 13 8.53 -7.47 14.56
CA VAL A 13 7.96 -6.56 13.56
C VAL A 13 7.71 -7.28 12.23
N LEU A 14 8.63 -8.13 11.76
CA LEU A 14 8.42 -8.92 10.55
C LEU A 14 7.29 -9.94 10.71
N CYS A 15 7.25 -10.64 11.84
CA CYS A 15 6.15 -11.54 12.20
C CYS A 15 4.85 -10.76 12.37
N LEU A 16 4.83 -9.57 12.96
CA LEU A 16 3.65 -8.70 13.05
C LEU A 16 3.19 -8.24 11.67
N LEU A 17 4.08 -7.91 10.75
CA LEU A 17 3.71 -7.57 9.36
C LEU A 17 3.12 -8.78 8.63
N ILE A 18 3.67 -9.99 8.85
CA ILE A 18 3.15 -11.24 8.29
C ILE A 18 1.80 -11.63 8.93
N TYR A 19 1.69 -11.53 10.26
CA TYR A 19 0.48 -11.86 11.02
C TYR A 19 -0.63 -10.82 10.79
N PHE A 20 -0.26 -9.56 10.58
CA PHE A 20 -1.15 -8.52 10.09
C PHE A 20 -1.62 -8.88 8.68
N ALA A 21 -0.73 -9.21 7.73
CA ALA A 21 -1.13 -9.63 6.38
C ALA A 21 -2.06 -10.85 6.36
N ILE A 22 -1.77 -11.89 7.15
CA ILE A 22 -2.63 -13.08 7.33
C ILE A 22 -3.95 -12.71 8.04
N GLY A 23 -3.88 -11.81 9.01
CA GLY A 23 -5.05 -11.24 9.67
C GLY A 23 -5.92 -10.44 8.70
N GLN A 24 -5.33 -9.67 7.78
CA GLN A 24 -6.04 -8.87 6.79
C GLN A 24 -6.78 -9.76 5.78
N THR A 25 -6.18 -10.87 5.34
CA THR A 25 -6.91 -11.85 4.53
C THR A 25 -8.05 -12.47 5.33
N ASN A 26 -7.82 -12.86 6.59
CA ASN A 26 -8.87 -13.43 7.43
C ASN A 26 -10.01 -12.42 7.71
N TYR A 27 -9.73 -11.15 7.97
CA TYR A 27 -10.77 -10.12 8.14
C TYR A 27 -11.52 -9.80 6.84
N ALA A 28 -10.84 -9.80 5.70
CA ALA A 28 -11.49 -9.63 4.39
C ALA A 28 -12.43 -10.79 4.04
N PHE A 29 -12.15 -12.01 4.51
CA PHE A 29 -13.00 -13.20 4.32
C PHE A 29 -13.98 -13.48 5.48
N ALA A 30 -13.77 -12.93 6.69
CA ALA A 30 -14.61 -13.17 7.86
C ALA A 30 -15.82 -12.21 8.01
N ASP A 31 -15.88 -11.10 7.26
CA ASP A 31 -17.08 -10.23 7.17
C ASP A 31 -18.21 -10.86 6.31
N ASN A 32 -18.32 -12.19 6.35
CA ASN A 32 -19.38 -13.01 5.75
C ASN A 32 -20.30 -13.63 6.83
N GLY A 33 -20.21 -13.12 8.07
CA GLY A 33 -20.80 -13.73 9.27
C GLY A 33 -22.04 -13.04 9.85
N LYS A 34 -22.65 -12.05 9.17
CA LYS A 34 -23.88 -11.40 9.64
C LYS A 34 -25.12 -11.95 8.93
N THR A 35 -25.76 -12.88 9.62
CA THR A 35 -26.96 -13.64 9.24
C THR A 35 -28.17 -12.74 8.95
N LYS A 36 -28.95 -13.07 7.91
CA LYS A 36 -30.19 -12.40 7.53
C LYS A 36 -31.39 -12.81 8.38
N ILE A 37 -32.20 -11.85 8.83
CA ILE A 37 -33.64 -11.93 9.11
C ILE A 37 -34.23 -10.52 8.82
N HIS A 38 -35.38 -10.29 8.18
CA HIS A 38 -36.25 -11.19 7.40
C HIS A 38 -35.79 -11.23 5.92
N GLY A 39 -36.54 -10.96 4.83
CA GLY A 39 -37.96 -10.63 4.58
C GLY A 39 -38.23 -10.73 3.07
N HIS A 40 -39.26 -11.49 2.71
CA HIS A 40 -39.48 -12.09 1.39
C HIS A 40 -40.04 -11.09 0.35
N TYR A 41 -39.23 -10.55 -0.57
CA TYR A 41 -39.71 -10.03 -1.87
C TYR A 41 -38.63 -10.07 -2.97
N GLU A 42 -39.10 -10.03 -4.21
CA GLU A 42 -38.43 -9.86 -5.53
C GLU A 42 -37.21 -10.72 -5.91
N LYS A 43 -37.39 -11.44 -7.03
CA LYS A 43 -36.42 -12.37 -7.63
C LYS A 43 -35.66 -11.74 -8.82
N HIS A 44 -35.89 -10.46 -9.10
CA HIS A 44 -35.34 -9.74 -10.27
C HIS A 44 -34.10 -8.87 -9.99
N GLU A 45 -33.92 -8.32 -8.77
CA GLU A 45 -32.75 -7.46 -8.45
C GLU A 45 -31.41 -8.22 -8.33
N LYS A 46 -31.43 -9.55 -8.23
CA LYS A 46 -30.25 -10.37 -7.88
C LYS A 46 -29.13 -10.37 -8.92
N GLN A 47 -29.37 -9.86 -10.13
CA GLN A 47 -28.37 -9.79 -11.19
C GLN A 47 -27.55 -8.47 -11.12
N GLU A 48 -28.19 -7.33 -10.84
CA GLU A 48 -27.48 -6.07 -10.56
C GLU A 48 -26.77 -6.12 -9.20
N GLU A 49 -27.40 -6.66 -8.15
CA GLU A 49 -26.74 -6.87 -6.85
C GLU A 49 -25.43 -7.66 -6.98
N ARG A 50 -25.39 -8.69 -7.85
CA ARG A 50 -24.18 -9.51 -8.08
C ARG A 50 -23.08 -8.72 -8.78
N GLY A 51 -23.44 -7.91 -9.78
CA GLY A 51 -22.48 -7.03 -10.46
C GLY A 51 -21.87 -6.01 -9.51
N GLY A 52 -22.71 -5.28 -8.76
CA GLY A 52 -22.27 -4.28 -7.78
C GLY A 52 -21.47 -4.86 -6.61
N LYS A 53 -21.79 -6.08 -6.15
CA LYS A 53 -20.99 -6.75 -5.10
C LYS A 53 -19.61 -7.16 -5.60
N ALA A 54 -19.52 -7.72 -6.81
CA ALA A 54 -18.23 -8.11 -7.40
C ALA A 54 -17.31 -6.91 -7.68
N THR A 55 -17.84 -5.79 -8.20
CA THR A 55 -17.04 -4.57 -8.43
C THR A 55 -16.56 -3.94 -7.11
N LYS A 56 -17.42 -3.91 -6.08
CA LYS A 56 -17.06 -3.44 -4.73
C LYS A 56 -15.96 -4.28 -4.08
N GLU A 57 -16.05 -5.60 -4.19
CA GLU A 57 -15.09 -6.55 -3.62
C GLU A 57 -13.74 -6.49 -4.36
N GLY A 58 -13.76 -6.46 -5.70
CA GLY A 58 -12.57 -6.21 -6.52
C GLY A 58 -11.92 -4.86 -6.22
N GLY A 59 -12.73 -3.81 -6.01
CA GLY A 59 -12.28 -2.50 -5.53
C GLY A 59 -11.54 -2.60 -4.20
N LYS A 60 -12.13 -3.22 -3.17
CA LYS A 60 -11.48 -3.43 -1.87
C LYS A 60 -10.15 -4.18 -1.99
N LEU A 61 -10.10 -5.24 -2.80
CA LEU A 61 -8.88 -6.05 -3.00
C LEU A 61 -7.77 -5.22 -3.66
N LEU A 62 -8.10 -4.42 -4.69
CA LEU A 62 -7.15 -3.50 -5.31
C LEU A 62 -6.64 -2.43 -4.35
N GLY A 63 -7.49 -1.94 -3.43
CA GLY A 63 -7.08 -0.99 -2.39
C GLY A 63 -6.00 -1.56 -1.47
N TRP A 64 -6.23 -2.75 -0.91
CA TRP A 64 -5.22 -3.44 -0.09
C TRP A 64 -3.97 -3.84 -0.89
N GLY A 65 -4.14 -4.23 -2.16
CA GLY A 65 -3.03 -4.45 -3.08
C GLY A 65 -2.18 -3.20 -3.28
N ALA A 66 -2.80 -2.04 -3.52
CA ALA A 66 -2.11 -0.77 -3.68
C ALA A 66 -1.28 -0.40 -2.45
N VAL A 67 -1.85 -0.52 -1.25
CA VAL A 67 -1.15 -0.29 0.03
C VAL A 67 0.05 -1.23 0.18
N SER A 68 -0.13 -2.53 -0.08
CA SER A 68 0.92 -3.55 0.06
C SER A 68 2.12 -3.32 -0.90
N VAL A 69 1.82 -2.95 -2.14
CA VAL A 69 2.84 -2.65 -3.15
C VAL A 69 3.51 -1.29 -2.86
N ALA A 70 2.75 -0.28 -2.41
CA ALA A 70 3.28 1.02 -2.02
C ALA A 70 4.23 0.94 -0.81
N LEU A 71 3.89 0.16 0.23
CA LEU A 71 4.77 -0.10 1.38
C LEU A 71 6.08 -0.76 0.93
N SER A 72 6.01 -1.69 -0.02
CA SER A 72 7.18 -2.37 -0.59
C SER A 72 8.10 -1.38 -1.33
N ALA A 73 7.54 -0.42 -2.07
CA ALA A 73 8.31 0.67 -2.69
C ALA A 73 8.88 1.65 -1.65
N GLY A 74 8.09 2.01 -0.64
CA GLY A 74 8.46 2.95 0.42
C GLY A 74 9.59 2.44 1.33
N ALA A 75 9.65 1.13 1.56
CA ALA A 75 10.71 0.48 2.34
C ALA A 75 12.13 0.74 1.81
N LEU A 76 12.29 1.06 0.52
CA LEU A 76 13.60 1.34 -0.09
C LEU A 76 14.36 2.46 0.65
N PHE A 77 13.69 3.53 1.07
CA PHE A 77 14.37 4.66 1.72
C PHE A 77 14.95 4.30 3.11
N PRO A 78 14.18 3.78 4.09
CA PRO A 78 14.73 3.38 5.39
C PRO A 78 15.74 2.23 5.27
N LEU A 79 15.52 1.26 4.37
CA LEU A 79 16.49 0.19 4.11
C LEU A 79 17.82 0.76 3.59
N ARG A 80 17.79 1.69 2.63
CA ARG A 80 19.00 2.33 2.08
C ARG A 80 19.71 3.21 3.11
N ARG A 81 18.96 3.94 3.94
CA ARG A 81 19.52 4.81 5.00
C ARG A 81 20.22 3.99 6.09
N ASN A 82 19.62 2.87 6.51
CA ASN A 82 20.13 2.03 7.60
C ASN A 82 21.03 0.87 7.14
N ALA A 83 21.25 0.72 5.82
CA ALA A 83 22.01 -0.38 5.23
C ALA A 83 23.37 -0.64 5.92
N LYS A 84 24.16 0.41 6.17
CA LYS A 84 25.47 0.28 6.84
C LYS A 84 25.36 -0.28 8.26
N PHE A 85 24.33 0.13 9.00
CA PHE A 85 24.07 -0.36 10.35
C PHE A 85 23.62 -1.82 10.32
N ILE A 86 22.65 -2.16 9.46
CA ILE A 86 22.11 -3.51 9.34
C ILE A 86 23.20 -4.51 8.93
N MET A 87 24.03 -4.17 7.94
CA MET A 87 25.17 -5.00 7.51
C MET A 87 26.27 -5.14 8.56
N LYS A 88 26.42 -4.20 9.50
CA LYS A 88 27.38 -4.29 10.61
C LYS A 88 26.83 -5.17 11.74
N THR A 89 25.55 -5.05 12.05
CA THR A 89 24.89 -5.80 13.13
C THR A 89 24.62 -7.25 12.76
N PHE A 90 24.30 -7.53 11.48
CA PHE A 90 23.96 -8.87 10.99
C PHE A 90 24.82 -9.24 9.76
N PRO A 91 26.10 -9.60 9.94
CA PRO A 91 26.99 -9.93 8.83
C PRO A 91 26.49 -11.14 8.00
N ASN A 92 25.86 -12.12 8.65
CA ASN A 92 25.39 -13.35 7.99
C ASN A 92 24.28 -13.11 6.94
N VAL A 93 23.52 -12.02 7.03
CA VAL A 93 22.48 -11.66 6.05
C VAL A 93 22.91 -10.55 5.09
N LYS A 94 24.17 -10.11 5.15
CA LYS A 94 24.72 -9.01 4.32
C LYS A 94 24.46 -9.22 2.84
N GLN A 95 24.70 -10.43 2.32
CA GLN A 95 24.51 -10.74 0.90
C GLN A 95 23.03 -10.69 0.49
N PHE A 96 22.13 -11.23 1.31
CA PHE A 96 20.68 -11.11 1.12
C PHE A 96 20.24 -9.64 1.12
N PHE A 97 20.71 -8.84 2.08
CA PHE A 97 20.36 -7.42 2.16
C PHE A 97 20.84 -6.61 0.95
N VAL A 98 22.05 -6.88 0.45
CA VAL A 98 22.58 -6.25 -0.76
C VAL A 98 21.77 -6.65 -2.01
N LEU A 99 21.39 -7.92 -2.13
CA LEU A 99 20.53 -8.40 -3.22
C LEU A 99 19.14 -7.76 -3.16
N LEU A 100 18.51 -7.73 -1.99
CA LEU A 100 17.21 -7.10 -1.76
C LEU A 100 17.25 -5.60 -2.09
N LEU A 101 18.27 -4.88 -1.62
CA LEU A 101 18.43 -3.45 -1.91
C LEU A 101 18.66 -3.19 -3.41
N LYS A 102 19.42 -4.05 -4.10
CA LYS A 102 19.63 -3.99 -5.55
C LYS A 102 18.35 -4.28 -6.33
N LEU A 103 17.56 -5.27 -5.89
CA LEU A 103 16.26 -5.62 -6.46
C LEU A 103 15.27 -4.47 -6.29
N LEU A 104 15.06 -4.00 -5.06
CA LEU A 104 14.18 -2.87 -4.76
C LEU A 104 14.60 -1.63 -5.55
N THR A 105 15.90 -1.29 -5.62
CA THR A 105 16.37 -0.14 -6.40
C THR A 105 16.11 -0.29 -7.91
N LYS A 106 16.27 -1.50 -8.47
CA LYS A 106 16.00 -1.77 -9.90
C LYS A 106 14.52 -1.66 -10.23
N TRP A 107 13.66 -2.23 -9.38
CA TRP A 107 12.22 -2.34 -9.64
C TRP A 107 11.38 -1.21 -9.03
N HIS A 108 11.96 -0.31 -8.23
CA HIS A 108 11.23 0.74 -7.49
C HIS A 108 10.24 1.54 -8.36
N MET A 109 10.63 1.97 -9.56
CA MET A 109 9.73 2.72 -10.44
C MET A 109 8.57 1.87 -10.96
N LEU A 110 8.79 0.57 -11.23
CA LEU A 110 7.73 -0.33 -11.67
C LEU A 110 6.79 -0.70 -10.51
N ILE A 111 7.34 -0.97 -9.32
CA ILE A 111 6.55 -1.22 -8.10
C ILE A 111 5.69 0.00 -7.77
N GLY A 112 6.27 1.21 -7.83
CA GLY A 112 5.54 2.46 -7.63
C GLY A 112 4.46 2.71 -8.69
N ALA A 113 4.73 2.40 -9.96
CA ALA A 113 3.75 2.49 -11.04
C ALA A 113 2.58 1.50 -10.81
N VAL A 114 2.86 0.23 -10.48
CA VAL A 114 1.83 -0.77 -10.17
C VAL A 114 0.99 -0.36 -8.96
N ALA A 115 1.60 0.17 -7.90
CA ALA A 115 0.87 0.70 -6.74
C ALA A 115 -0.09 1.84 -7.13
N PHE A 116 0.37 2.78 -7.96
CA PHE A 116 -0.46 3.87 -8.48
C PHE A 116 -1.59 3.36 -9.38
N THR A 117 -1.32 2.41 -10.27
CA THR A 117 -2.35 1.77 -11.12
C THR A 117 -3.41 1.06 -10.26
N PHE A 118 -3.02 0.33 -9.22
CA PHE A 118 -3.97 -0.31 -8.30
C PHE A 118 -4.78 0.72 -7.50
N ALA A 119 -4.18 1.82 -7.04
CA ALA A 119 -4.89 2.90 -6.36
C ALA A 119 -5.92 3.60 -7.27
N ALA A 120 -5.54 3.90 -8.52
CA ALA A 120 -6.45 4.48 -9.50
C ALA A 120 -7.59 3.52 -9.88
N ALA A 121 -7.29 2.24 -10.12
CA ALA A 121 -8.30 1.22 -10.42
C ALA A 121 -9.25 0.96 -9.24
N HIS A 122 -8.73 0.97 -8.00
CA HIS A 122 -9.53 0.97 -6.78
C HIS A 122 -10.52 2.15 -6.77
N GLY A 123 -10.03 3.39 -6.95
CA GLY A 123 -10.88 4.57 -6.98
C GLY A 123 -11.98 4.51 -8.05
N ILE A 124 -11.64 4.06 -9.26
CA ILE A 124 -12.61 3.90 -10.36
C ILE A 124 -13.68 2.86 -10.02
N LEU A 125 -13.30 1.66 -9.54
CA LEU A 125 -14.27 0.63 -9.17
C LEU A 125 -15.15 1.05 -7.99
N MET A 126 -14.58 1.75 -7.00
CA MET A 126 -15.34 2.25 -5.85
C MET A 126 -16.33 3.34 -6.28
N TYR A 127 -15.95 4.24 -7.19
CA TYR A 127 -16.86 5.25 -7.75
C TYR A 127 -18.02 4.60 -8.53
N VAL A 128 -17.71 3.68 -9.46
CA VAL A 128 -18.72 2.94 -10.23
C VAL A 128 -19.63 2.09 -9.34
N SER A 129 -19.11 1.54 -8.24
CA SER A 129 -19.89 0.73 -7.29
C SER A 129 -20.75 1.54 -6.32
N LYS A 130 -20.35 2.76 -5.95
CA LYS A 130 -21.07 3.58 -4.96
C LYS A 130 -21.96 4.65 -5.58
N GLY A 131 -21.62 5.20 -6.74
CA GLY A 131 -22.29 6.34 -7.36
C GLY A 131 -22.06 7.70 -6.67
N GLU A 132 -21.64 7.70 -5.40
CA GLU A 132 -21.53 8.88 -4.54
C GLU A 132 -20.09 9.09 -4.01
N LEU A 133 -19.76 10.34 -3.67
CA LEU A 133 -18.46 10.75 -3.10
C LEU A 133 -18.67 11.46 -1.76
N GLU A 134 -18.32 10.82 -0.65
CA GLU A 134 -18.24 11.47 0.65
C GLU A 134 -16.86 12.11 0.85
N ILE A 135 -16.70 12.87 1.95
CA ILE A 135 -15.41 13.46 2.37
C ILE A 135 -14.27 12.42 2.36
N ARG A 136 -14.57 11.18 2.78
CA ARG A 136 -13.62 10.06 2.79
C ARG A 136 -13.11 9.72 1.39
N GLU A 137 -13.98 9.63 0.38
CA GLU A 137 -13.58 9.40 -1.00
C GLU A 137 -12.73 10.56 -1.55
N TYR A 138 -13.07 11.81 -1.21
CA TYR A 138 -12.23 12.96 -1.59
C TYR A 138 -10.81 12.88 -1.02
N LEU A 139 -10.62 12.39 0.22
CA LEU A 139 -9.28 12.16 0.79
C LEU A 139 -8.50 11.11 -0.03
N GLY A 140 -9.16 10.04 -0.51
CA GLY A 140 -8.58 9.03 -1.38
C GLY A 140 -8.19 9.56 -2.76
N ILE A 141 -9.00 10.45 -3.33
CA ILE A 141 -8.71 11.15 -4.60
C ILE A 141 -7.49 12.07 -4.42
N ILE A 142 -7.46 12.88 -3.36
CA ILE A 142 -6.33 13.78 -3.04
C ILE A 142 -5.04 12.97 -2.83
N ALA A 143 -5.09 11.88 -2.07
CA ALA A 143 -3.95 10.98 -1.90
C ALA A 143 -3.43 10.43 -3.24
N THR A 144 -4.33 9.98 -4.10
CA THR A 144 -3.99 9.43 -5.42
C THR A 144 -3.37 10.50 -6.33
N ALA A 145 -3.89 11.73 -6.32
CA ALA A 145 -3.31 12.86 -7.05
C ALA A 145 -1.90 13.23 -6.53
N LEU A 146 -1.69 13.21 -5.21
CA LEU A 146 -0.37 13.40 -4.59
C LEU A 146 0.61 12.28 -4.98
N MET A 147 0.16 11.01 -5.01
CA MET A 147 0.97 9.88 -5.49
C MET A 147 1.35 10.02 -6.97
N GLY A 148 0.41 10.42 -7.83
CA GLY A 148 0.68 10.66 -9.25
C GLY A 148 1.69 11.79 -9.46
N THR A 149 1.54 12.89 -8.72
CA THR A 149 2.50 14.01 -8.71
C THR A 149 3.87 13.55 -8.21
N ALA A 150 3.92 12.77 -7.13
CA ALA A 150 5.15 12.18 -6.61
C ALA A 150 5.82 11.26 -7.64
N ALA A 151 5.05 10.48 -8.41
CA ALA A 151 5.58 9.64 -9.48
C ALA A 151 6.26 10.47 -10.58
N ILE A 152 5.67 11.60 -10.99
CA ILE A 152 6.31 12.56 -11.92
C ILE A 152 7.66 13.02 -11.37
N PHE A 153 7.71 13.53 -10.13
CA PHE A 153 8.98 13.92 -9.48
C PHE A 153 9.96 12.75 -9.36
N GLY A 154 9.47 11.52 -9.16
CA GLY A 154 10.27 10.30 -9.16
C GLY A 154 10.93 10.00 -10.52
N THR A 155 10.20 10.18 -11.63
CA THR A 155 10.78 10.02 -12.97
C THR A 155 11.83 11.11 -13.27
N VAL A 156 11.60 12.36 -12.86
CA VAL A 156 12.60 13.45 -12.98
C VAL A 156 13.84 13.15 -12.13
N LEU A 157 13.65 12.68 -10.89
CA LEU A 157 14.74 12.26 -10.00
C LEU A 157 15.53 11.06 -10.55
N SER A 158 14.88 10.16 -11.31
CA SER A 158 15.55 9.02 -11.94
C SER A 158 16.62 9.46 -12.95
N LYS A 159 16.39 10.59 -13.63
CA LYS A 159 17.35 11.25 -14.53
C LYS A 159 18.35 12.10 -13.73
N ASN A 160 17.85 12.88 -12.76
CA ASN A 160 18.62 13.86 -11.99
C ASN A 160 18.97 13.40 -10.56
N LYS A 161 19.57 12.20 -10.42
CA LYS A 161 19.73 11.48 -9.13
C LYS A 161 20.43 12.26 -8.00
N ALA A 162 21.30 13.20 -8.35
CA ALA A 162 22.05 14.04 -7.40
C ALA A 162 21.21 15.18 -6.78
N SER A 163 20.06 15.53 -7.37
CA SER A 163 19.26 16.66 -6.92
C SER A 163 18.58 16.39 -5.56
N SER A 164 19.11 17.04 -4.51
CA SER A 164 18.52 17.02 -3.16
C SER A 164 17.07 17.56 -3.11
N PRO A 165 16.72 18.73 -3.72
CA PRO A 165 15.37 19.27 -3.59
C PRO A 165 14.29 18.40 -4.25
N ILE A 166 14.54 17.86 -5.45
CA ILE A 166 13.60 16.97 -6.16
C ILE A 166 13.32 15.70 -5.33
N ARG A 167 14.35 15.16 -4.67
CA ARG A 167 14.20 14.03 -3.73
C ARG A 167 13.37 14.40 -2.51
N SER A 168 13.57 15.59 -1.95
CA SER A 168 12.78 16.08 -0.81
C SER A 168 11.30 16.23 -1.18
N VAL A 169 11.01 16.83 -2.34
CA VAL A 169 9.64 16.98 -2.85
C VAL A 169 8.98 15.62 -3.10
N HIS A 170 9.67 14.68 -3.76
CA HIS A 170 9.15 13.33 -3.98
C HIS A 170 8.80 12.60 -2.67
N ILE A 171 9.68 12.65 -1.66
CA ILE A 171 9.43 12.02 -0.35
C ILE A 171 8.31 12.75 0.41
N GLY A 172 8.28 14.09 0.38
CA GLY A 172 7.26 14.90 1.04
C GLY A 172 5.86 14.67 0.47
N LEU A 173 5.73 14.57 -0.86
CA LEU A 173 4.46 14.24 -1.52
C LEU A 173 3.98 12.82 -1.15
N LEU A 174 4.87 11.83 -1.14
CA LEU A 174 4.52 10.46 -0.71
C LEU A 174 4.15 10.39 0.77
N PHE A 175 4.81 11.17 1.63
CA PHE A 175 4.47 11.25 3.05
C PHE A 175 3.09 11.89 3.27
N ALA A 176 2.82 13.01 2.61
CA ALA A 176 1.50 13.65 2.63
C ALA A 176 0.40 12.71 2.11
N ALA A 177 0.64 12.06 0.96
CA ALA A 177 -0.28 11.04 0.44
C ALA A 177 -0.53 9.91 1.45
N GLY A 178 0.51 9.42 2.13
CA GLY A 178 0.39 8.42 3.18
C GLY A 178 -0.52 8.85 4.35
N VAL A 179 -0.44 10.11 4.77
CA VAL A 179 -1.34 10.68 5.80
C VAL A 179 -2.80 10.69 5.30
N PHE A 180 -3.04 11.16 4.07
CA PHE A 180 -4.39 11.12 3.48
C PHE A 180 -4.93 9.69 3.31
N ILE A 181 -4.07 8.71 2.97
CA ILE A 181 -4.45 7.28 2.88
C ILE A 181 -4.89 6.75 4.25
N VAL A 182 -4.20 7.10 5.34
CA VAL A 182 -4.60 6.68 6.69
C VAL A 182 -5.99 7.22 7.03
N PHE A 183 -6.26 8.51 6.79
CA PHE A 183 -7.60 9.09 7.02
C PHE A 183 -8.68 8.63 6.03
N HIS A 184 -8.30 8.08 4.87
CA HIS A 184 -9.23 7.46 3.92
C HIS A 184 -9.65 6.05 4.34
N ILE A 185 -8.79 5.32 5.05
CA ILE A 185 -9.01 3.94 5.51
C ILE A 185 -9.76 3.89 6.86
N LEU A 186 -9.59 4.91 7.72
CA LEU A 186 -10.29 5.07 8.99
C LEU A 186 -11.75 5.52 8.82
#